data_AF-A0A7Y9US10-F1
#
_entry.id   AF-A0A7Y9US10-F1
#
_cell.length_a   1.000
_cell.length_b   1.000
_cell.length_c   1.000
_cell.angle_alpha   90.00
_cell.angle_beta   90.00
_cell.angle_gamma   90.00
#
_symmetry.space_group_name_H-M   'P 1'
#
loop_
_entity.id
_entity.type
_entity.pdbx_description
1 polymer ?
#
loop_
_entity_poly.entity_id
_entity_poly.type
_entity_poly.pdbx_seq_one_letter_code
_entity_poly.pdbx_strand_id
1 'polypeptide(L)'
;MDGRRLLLGDWTPLVRDGIDVLRAGLVVATVAAALAGDAKAVVALGSATVLALLARVVDLPRAYDVTFVLVLSLHATGEALGWYDAVPWFDRVVHVVLPCLVAPVLYIGLARLEVLPDPRDDTRARHLVGMAVVAFCLGMTVGGLWEVVEYGSDGYLDTALSEGNADTVGDLVADAAGSLLGALLLVAWTRWGWGSVRRVDGVNTYEDTDA
;
A
#
# COMPACT_ATOMS: atom_id res chain seq x y z
N MET A 1 7.56 -27.03 14.08
CA MET A 1 6.44 -26.10 13.80
C MET A 1 5.67 -26.69 12.62
N ASP A 2 4.34 -26.71 12.67
CA ASP A 2 3.53 -27.12 11.51
C ASP A 2 3.72 -26.11 10.36
N GLY A 3 3.72 -26.58 9.11
CA GLY A 3 3.98 -25.76 7.92
C GLY A 3 2.99 -24.60 7.77
N ARG A 4 1.76 -24.78 8.27
CA ARG A 4 0.77 -23.71 8.35
C ARG A 4 1.18 -22.59 9.30
N ARG A 5 1.69 -22.90 10.49
CA ARG A 5 2.18 -21.91 11.46
C ARG A 5 3.45 -21.24 10.96
N LEU A 6 4.27 -21.95 10.19
CA LEU A 6 5.43 -21.37 9.52
C LEU A 6 5.00 -20.29 8.51
N LEU A 7 3.98 -20.54 7.70
CA LEU A 7 3.55 -19.63 6.62
C LEU A 7 2.61 -18.50 7.10
N LEU A 8 1.68 -18.82 7.99
CA LEU A 8 0.62 -17.90 8.42
C LEU A 8 0.97 -17.12 9.69
N GLY A 9 2.00 -17.52 10.43
CA GLY A 9 2.48 -16.80 11.60
C GLY A 9 2.03 -17.37 12.94
N ASP A 10 1.69 -16.47 13.86
CA ASP A 10 1.53 -16.67 15.30
C ASP A 10 2.79 -17.24 15.96
N TRP A 11 3.94 -16.67 15.59
CA TRP A 11 5.24 -17.08 16.14
C TRP A 11 5.41 -16.56 17.56
N THR A 12 5.34 -15.23 17.74
CA THR A 12 5.51 -14.55 19.04
C THR A 12 4.67 -13.26 19.12
N PRO A 13 4.46 -12.69 20.32
CA PRO A 13 3.80 -11.39 20.45
C PRO A 13 4.55 -10.23 19.76
N LEU A 14 5.88 -10.35 19.63
CA LEU A 14 6.73 -9.32 19.03
C LEU A 14 6.79 -9.45 17.49
N VAL A 15 7.00 -10.67 17.01
CA VAL A 15 7.03 -11.05 15.59
C VAL A 15 5.88 -12.04 15.36
N ARG A 16 4.79 -11.53 14.80
CA ARG A 16 3.56 -12.29 14.56
C ARG A 16 3.74 -13.24 13.39
N ASP A 17 4.28 -12.76 12.27
CA ASP A 17 4.34 -13.50 11.02
C ASP A 17 5.48 -13.01 10.10
N GLY A 18 5.58 -13.57 8.89
CA GLY A 18 6.57 -13.15 7.90
C GLY A 18 6.46 -11.68 7.44
N ILE A 19 5.31 -11.03 7.61
CA ILE A 19 5.16 -9.61 7.28
C ILE A 19 5.93 -8.76 8.29
N ASP A 20 6.00 -9.19 9.55
CA ASP A 20 6.83 -8.53 10.56
C ASP A 20 8.33 -8.69 10.31
N VAL A 21 8.73 -9.78 9.66
CA VAL A 21 10.11 -9.93 9.20
C VAL A 21 10.43 -8.91 8.11
N LEU A 22 9.51 -8.68 7.16
CA LEU A 22 9.67 -7.63 6.14
C LEU A 22 9.79 -6.24 6.79
N ARG A 23 8.94 -5.95 7.79
CA ARG A 23 9.02 -4.70 8.56
C ARG A 23 10.34 -4.54 9.29
N ALA A 24 10.82 -5.58 9.96
CA ALA A 24 12.12 -5.56 10.62
C ALA A 24 13.25 -5.34 9.60
N GLY A 25 13.13 -5.94 8.41
CA GLY A 25 14.03 -5.69 7.28
C GLY A 25 14.07 -4.22 6.87
N LEU A 26 12.92 -3.56 6.74
CA LEU A 26 12.83 -2.13 6.45
C LEU A 26 13.52 -1.29 7.54
N VAL A 27 13.27 -1.57 8.82
CA VAL A 27 13.93 -0.88 9.94
C VAL A 27 15.45 -1.02 9.86
N VAL A 28 15.94 -2.24 9.63
CA VAL A 28 17.37 -2.51 9.49
C VAL A 28 17.95 -1.78 8.29
N ALA A 29 17.26 -1.78 7.15
CA ALA A 29 17.70 -1.07 5.95
C ALA A 29 17.77 0.45 6.17
N THR A 30 16.79 1.05 6.84
CA THR A 30 16.82 2.47 7.22
C THR A 30 18.01 2.79 8.12
N VAL A 31 18.27 1.97 9.15
CA VAL A 31 19.44 2.17 10.03
C VAL A 31 20.74 2.02 9.25
N ALA A 32 20.84 1.03 8.37
CA ALA A 32 22.02 0.84 7.53
C ALA A 32 22.28 2.05 6.62
N ALA A 33 21.24 2.59 5.98
CA ALA A 33 21.33 3.80 5.17
C ALA A 33 21.80 5.01 6.01
N ALA A 34 21.28 5.16 7.23
CA ALA A 34 21.70 6.22 8.14
C ALA A 34 23.17 6.10 8.55
N LEU A 35 23.63 4.88 8.85
CA LEU A 35 25.04 4.62 9.17
C LEU A 35 25.96 4.84 7.96
N ALA A 36 25.46 4.63 6.74
CA ALA A 36 26.17 4.91 5.50
C ALA A 36 26.20 6.41 5.13
N GLY A 37 25.40 7.24 5.82
CA GLY A 37 25.29 8.67 5.52
C GLY A 37 24.45 8.98 4.27
N ASP A 38 23.67 8.02 3.79
CA ASP A 38 22.82 8.19 2.60
C ASP A 38 21.47 8.81 3.00
N ALA A 39 21.39 10.13 2.94
CA ALA A 39 20.18 10.87 3.31
C ALA A 39 18.97 10.52 2.44
N LYS A 40 19.17 10.27 1.14
CA LYS A 40 18.10 9.94 0.18
C LYS A 40 17.50 8.58 0.53
N ALA A 41 18.35 7.57 0.73
CA ALA A 41 17.90 6.25 1.15
C ALA A 41 17.25 6.25 2.54
N VAL A 42 17.74 7.07 3.48
CA VAL A 42 17.10 7.23 4.80
C VAL A 42 15.69 7.77 4.69
N VAL A 43 15.45 8.79 3.85
CA VAL A 43 14.11 9.35 3.65
C VAL A 43 13.18 8.31 3.03
N ALA A 44 13.62 7.62 1.97
CA ALA A 44 12.82 6.61 1.27
C ALA A 44 12.48 5.41 2.16
N LEU A 45 13.50 4.74 2.71
CA LEU A 45 13.34 3.56 3.56
C LEU A 45 12.69 3.90 4.89
N GLY A 46 12.99 5.07 5.46
CA GLY A 46 12.39 5.54 6.71
C GLY A 46 10.89 5.80 6.56
N SER A 47 10.48 6.46 5.48
CA SER A 47 9.06 6.68 5.18
C SER A 47 8.31 5.35 4.99
N ALA A 48 8.88 4.42 4.22
CA ALA A 48 8.31 3.08 4.06
C ALA A 48 8.23 2.32 5.40
N THR A 49 9.25 2.43 6.26
CA THR A 49 9.25 1.83 7.60
C THR A 49 8.11 2.37 8.44
N VAL A 50 7.94 3.70 8.50
CA VAL A 50 6.87 4.33 9.28
C VAL A 50 5.50 3.85 8.79
N LEU A 51 5.25 3.90 7.48
CA LEU A 51 3.99 3.46 6.90
C LEU A 51 3.73 1.97 7.13
N ALA A 52 4.74 1.12 6.99
CA ALA A 52 4.63 -0.31 7.26
C ALA A 52 4.30 -0.60 8.74
N LEU A 53 4.89 0.16 9.68
CA LEU A 53 4.57 0.05 11.10
C LEU A 53 3.17 0.58 11.44
N LEU A 54 2.72 1.65 10.77
CA LEU A 54 1.34 2.14 10.91
C LEU A 54 0.33 1.10 10.41
N ALA A 55 0.60 0.44 9.28
CA ALA A 55 -0.23 -0.67 8.79
C ALA A 55 -0.34 -1.83 9.80
N ARG A 56 0.72 -2.07 10.59
CA ARG A 56 0.69 -3.05 11.69
C ARG A 56 -0.22 -2.61 12.84
N VAL A 57 -0.20 -1.32 13.19
CA VAL A 57 -1.07 -0.76 14.23
C VAL A 57 -2.52 -0.78 13.79
N VAL A 58 -2.77 -0.43 12.53
CA VAL A 58 -4.10 -0.54 11.93
C VAL A 58 -4.58 -1.99 11.96
N ASP A 59 -3.69 -2.98 11.83
CA ASP A 59 -4.01 -4.42 11.81
C ASP A 59 -4.82 -4.80 10.57
N LEU A 60 -4.32 -4.41 9.39
CA LEU A 60 -5.00 -4.63 8.10
C LEU A 60 -5.28 -6.13 7.82
N PRO A 61 -6.27 -6.45 6.96
CA PRO A 61 -6.43 -7.81 6.46
C PRO A 61 -5.12 -8.32 5.86
N ARG A 62 -4.74 -9.56 6.19
CA ARG A 62 -3.41 -10.11 5.89
C ARG A 62 -2.98 -9.92 4.43
N ALA A 63 -3.90 -10.09 3.49
CA ALA A 63 -3.63 -9.90 2.06
C ALA A 63 -3.25 -8.45 1.72
N TYR A 64 -4.00 -7.48 2.24
CA TYR A 64 -3.69 -6.06 2.06
C TYR A 64 -2.45 -5.64 2.86
N ASP A 65 -2.25 -6.20 4.04
CA ASP A 65 -1.07 -5.97 4.87
C ASP A 65 0.21 -6.38 4.13
N VAL A 66 0.27 -7.62 3.63
CA VAL A 66 1.46 -8.11 2.94
C VAL A 66 1.72 -7.38 1.63
N THR A 67 0.68 -7.12 0.82
CA THR A 67 0.87 -6.42 -0.46
C THR A 67 1.28 -4.97 -0.26
N PHE A 68 0.72 -4.29 0.74
CA PHE A 68 1.10 -2.93 1.11
C PHE A 68 2.56 -2.85 1.59
N VAL A 69 2.98 -3.73 2.48
CA VAL A 69 4.38 -3.76 2.94
C VAL A 69 5.34 -4.11 1.79
N LEU A 70 4.97 -5.04 0.90
CA LEU A 70 5.79 -5.40 -0.26
C LEU A 70 5.95 -4.25 -1.24
N VAL A 71 4.88 -3.52 -1.57
CA VAL A 71 4.99 -2.39 -2.52
C VAL A 71 5.75 -1.23 -1.92
N LEU A 72 5.57 -0.91 -0.64
CA LEU A 72 6.39 0.09 0.07
C LEU A 72 7.86 -0.31 0.08
N SER A 73 8.15 -1.59 0.30
CA SER A 73 9.52 -2.11 0.28
C SER A 73 10.13 -2.00 -1.11
N LEU A 74 9.39 -2.35 -2.15
CA LEU A 74 9.84 -2.26 -3.54
C LEU A 74 10.15 -0.82 -3.93
N HIS A 75 9.22 0.11 -3.66
CA HIS A 75 9.37 1.53 -3.93
C HIS A 75 10.60 2.12 -3.22
N ALA A 76 10.69 1.95 -1.90
CA ALA A 76 11.77 2.52 -1.11
C ALA A 76 13.14 1.90 -1.41
N THR A 77 13.17 0.60 -1.73
CA THR A 77 14.42 -0.06 -2.17
C THR A 77 14.81 0.40 -3.56
N GLY A 78 13.84 0.58 -4.47
CA GLY A 78 14.09 1.13 -5.79
C GLY A 78 14.72 2.51 -5.73
N GLU A 79 14.21 3.37 -4.86
CA GLU A 79 14.79 4.70 -4.63
C GLU A 79 16.18 4.63 -3.99
N ALA A 80 16.35 3.81 -2.95
CA ALA A 80 17.64 3.65 -2.27
C ALA A 80 18.74 3.03 -3.17
N LEU A 81 18.36 2.26 -4.19
CA LEU A 81 19.29 1.62 -5.13
C LEU A 81 19.39 2.35 -6.48
N GLY A 82 18.71 3.49 -6.67
CA GLY A 82 18.73 4.27 -7.91
C GLY A 82 18.06 3.56 -9.09
N TRP A 83 17.06 2.72 -8.85
CA TRP A 83 16.34 2.00 -9.91
C TRP A 83 15.44 2.91 -10.74
N TYR A 84 14.95 4.00 -10.17
CA TYR A 84 14.25 5.05 -10.89
C TYR A 84 15.10 5.60 -12.04
N ASP A 85 16.38 5.84 -11.78
CA ASP A 85 17.33 6.31 -12.79
C ASP A 85 17.79 5.19 -13.75
N ALA A 86 17.98 3.98 -13.22
CA ALA A 86 18.64 2.89 -13.94
C ALA A 86 17.68 2.03 -14.79
N VAL A 87 16.38 2.01 -14.47
CA VAL A 87 15.39 1.10 -15.08
C VAL A 87 14.23 1.92 -15.67
N PRO A 88 14.22 2.19 -16.99
CA PRO A 88 13.32 3.19 -17.60
C PRO A 88 11.81 2.94 -17.49
N TRP A 89 11.39 1.75 -17.07
CA TRP A 89 9.97 1.39 -16.90
C TRP A 89 9.57 1.25 -15.43
N PHE A 90 10.54 1.33 -14.51
CA PHE A 90 10.32 1.06 -13.09
C PHE A 90 9.33 2.04 -12.50
N ASP A 91 9.55 3.33 -12.76
CA ASP A 91 8.70 4.41 -12.30
C ASP A 91 7.23 4.20 -12.70
N ARG A 92 6.97 4.06 -14.01
CA ARG A 92 5.64 3.77 -14.54
C ARG A 92 4.98 2.52 -13.94
N VAL A 93 5.77 1.48 -13.60
CA VAL A 93 5.23 0.29 -12.91
C VAL A 93 4.83 0.64 -11.48
N VAL A 94 5.61 1.46 -10.77
CA VAL A 94 5.26 1.95 -9.43
C VAL A 94 3.96 2.77 -9.49
N HIS A 95 3.79 3.64 -10.48
CA HIS A 95 2.54 4.39 -10.70
C HIS A 95 1.31 3.51 -10.98
N VAL A 96 1.48 2.28 -11.47
CA VAL A 96 0.35 1.32 -11.54
C VAL A 96 0.17 0.60 -10.20
N VAL A 97 1.25 0.09 -9.62
CA VAL A 97 1.17 -0.87 -8.51
C VAL A 97 0.86 -0.18 -7.18
N LEU A 98 1.41 1.02 -6.93
CA LEU A 98 1.13 1.75 -5.68
C LEU A 98 -0.35 2.12 -5.55
N PRO A 99 -0.98 2.84 -6.49
CA PRO A 99 -2.39 3.21 -6.34
C PRO A 99 -3.31 1.99 -6.31
N CYS A 100 -2.97 0.92 -7.04
CA CYS A 100 -3.70 -0.35 -7.00
C CYS A 100 -3.78 -0.95 -5.59
N LEU A 101 -2.70 -0.87 -4.81
CA LEU A 101 -2.62 -1.50 -3.49
C LEU A 101 -2.94 -0.54 -2.35
N VAL A 102 -2.63 0.76 -2.51
CA VAL A 102 -2.88 1.79 -1.50
C VAL A 102 -4.36 2.18 -1.47
N ALA A 103 -5.05 2.27 -2.61
CA ALA A 103 -6.46 2.67 -2.63
C ALA A 103 -7.37 1.79 -1.78
N PRO A 104 -7.31 0.43 -1.86
CA PRO A 104 -8.07 -0.43 -0.97
C PRO A 104 -7.70 -0.27 0.51
N VAL A 105 -6.42 -0.08 0.82
CA VAL A 105 -5.93 0.14 2.19
C VAL A 105 -6.50 1.41 2.78
N LEU A 106 -6.53 2.51 2.01
CA LEU A 106 -7.14 3.77 2.44
C LEU A 106 -8.65 3.62 2.65
N TYR A 107 -9.36 2.94 1.74
CA TYR A 107 -10.78 2.66 1.92
C TYR A 107 -11.03 1.88 3.23
N ILE A 108 -10.28 0.80 3.45
CA ILE A 108 -10.37 -0.03 4.67
C ILE A 108 -10.07 0.78 5.92
N GLY A 109 -9.05 1.64 5.88
CA GLY A 109 -8.72 2.54 6.99
C GLY A 109 -9.88 3.49 7.31
N LEU A 110 -10.46 4.13 6.29
CA LEU A 110 -11.61 5.01 6.45
C LEU A 110 -12.87 4.27 6.92
N ALA A 111 -13.07 3.03 6.47
CA ALA A 111 -14.16 2.19 6.94
C ALA A 111 -14.05 1.85 8.43
N ARG A 112 -12.83 1.53 8.90
CA ARG A 112 -12.54 1.28 10.32
C ARG A 112 -12.61 2.52 11.20
N LEU A 113 -12.55 3.70 10.59
CA LEU A 113 -12.80 4.99 11.25
C LEU A 113 -14.28 5.39 11.17
N GLU A 114 -15.16 4.52 10.67
CA GLU A 114 -16.60 4.76 10.49
C GLU A 114 -16.92 5.94 9.55
N VAL A 115 -15.96 6.36 8.72
CA VAL A 115 -16.14 7.40 7.70
C VAL A 115 -16.82 6.82 6.45
N LEU A 116 -16.51 5.56 6.15
CA LEU A 116 -17.09 4.78 5.04
C LEU A 116 -17.73 3.50 5.61
N PRO A 117 -18.69 2.87 4.90
CA PRO A 117 -19.20 1.57 5.31
C PRO A 117 -18.10 0.50 5.25
N ASP A 118 -18.17 -0.52 6.12
CA ASP A 118 -17.29 -1.68 5.98
C ASP A 118 -17.58 -2.34 4.62
N PRO A 119 -16.53 -2.80 3.90
CA PRO A 119 -16.71 -3.47 2.63
C PRO A 119 -17.84 -4.51 2.64
N ARG A 120 -18.01 -5.28 3.71
CA ARG A 120 -19.00 -6.37 3.77
C ARG A 120 -20.42 -5.96 4.17
N ASP A 121 -20.64 -4.74 4.68
CA ASP A 121 -21.92 -4.34 5.28
C ASP A 121 -23.06 -4.34 4.26
N ASP A 122 -22.79 -3.94 3.01
CA ASP A 122 -23.81 -3.86 1.97
C ASP A 122 -23.25 -4.22 0.59
N THR A 123 -23.60 -5.41 0.12
CA THR A 123 -23.14 -5.95 -1.16
C THR A 123 -24.08 -5.68 -2.33
N ARG A 124 -25.09 -4.81 -2.16
CA ARG A 124 -25.98 -4.40 -3.27
C ARG A 124 -25.17 -3.69 -4.35
N ALA A 125 -25.53 -3.91 -5.62
CA ALA A 125 -24.78 -3.41 -6.77
C ALA A 125 -24.45 -1.91 -6.71
N ARG A 126 -25.38 -1.06 -6.26
CA ARG A 126 -25.16 0.39 -6.11
C ARG A 126 -24.08 0.74 -5.08
N HIS A 127 -23.98 0.00 -3.99
CA HIS A 127 -22.95 0.23 -2.96
C HIS A 127 -21.59 -0.27 -3.42
N LEU A 128 -21.54 -1.40 -4.12
CA LEU A 128 -20.30 -1.86 -4.76
C LEU A 128 -19.77 -0.85 -5.79
N VAL A 129 -20.66 -0.25 -6.59
CA VAL A 129 -20.27 0.83 -7.51
C VAL A 129 -19.77 2.05 -6.75
N GLY A 130 -20.47 2.49 -5.70
CA GLY A 130 -20.03 3.61 -4.86
C GLY A 130 -18.66 3.37 -4.22
N MET A 131 -18.44 2.17 -3.68
CA MET A 131 -17.16 1.72 -3.14
C MET A 131 -16.04 1.77 -4.18
N ALA A 132 -16.30 1.25 -5.39
CA ALA A 132 -15.33 1.29 -6.48
C ALA A 132 -14.96 2.73 -6.87
N VAL A 133 -15.96 3.62 -6.97
CA VAL A 133 -15.74 5.04 -7.29
C VAL A 133 -14.90 5.72 -6.21
N VAL A 134 -15.23 5.51 -4.93
CA VAL A 134 -14.48 6.11 -3.82
C VAL A 134 -13.04 5.56 -3.78
N ALA A 135 -12.86 4.25 -3.90
CA ALA A 135 -11.52 3.64 -3.94
C ALA A 135 -10.69 4.17 -5.13
N PHE A 136 -11.30 4.27 -6.32
CA PHE A 136 -10.64 4.86 -7.48
C PHE A 136 -10.20 6.32 -7.20
N CYS A 137 -11.07 7.14 -6.63
CA CYS A 137 -10.73 8.53 -6.27
C CYS A 137 -9.63 8.62 -5.22
N LEU A 138 -9.60 7.71 -4.23
CA LEU A 138 -8.52 7.65 -3.24
C LEU A 138 -7.18 7.36 -3.89
N GLY A 139 -7.11 6.38 -4.80
CA GLY A 139 -5.89 6.08 -5.54
C GLY A 139 -5.42 7.24 -6.42
N MET A 140 -6.34 7.86 -7.16
CA MET A 140 -6.05 9.07 -7.95
C MET A 140 -5.56 10.23 -7.11
N THR A 141 -6.07 10.36 -5.88
CA THR A 141 -5.63 11.40 -4.93
C THR A 141 -4.18 11.15 -4.50
N VAL A 142 -3.81 9.89 -4.24
CA VAL A 142 -2.42 9.55 -3.89
C VAL A 142 -1.47 9.86 -5.04
N GLY A 143 -1.80 9.41 -6.26
CA GLY A 143 -1.01 9.70 -7.46
C GLY A 143 -0.88 11.21 -7.73
N GLY A 144 -1.99 11.93 -7.74
CA GLY A 144 -1.97 13.38 -7.93
C GLY A 144 -1.23 14.15 -6.84
N LEU A 145 -1.24 13.68 -5.59
CA LEU A 145 -0.43 14.28 -4.53
C LEU A 145 1.06 13.99 -4.73
N TRP A 146 1.43 12.84 -5.28
CA TRP A 146 2.81 12.50 -5.60
C TRP A 146 3.36 13.43 -6.69
N GLU A 147 2.64 13.64 -7.79
CA GLU A 147 3.03 14.60 -8.84
C GLU A 147 3.25 16.02 -8.29
N VAL A 148 2.41 16.44 -7.34
CA VAL A 148 2.55 17.74 -6.67
C VAL A 148 3.82 17.78 -5.80
N VAL A 149 4.18 16.66 -5.17
CA VAL A 149 5.44 16.53 -4.42
C VAL A 149 6.63 16.62 -5.35
N GLU A 150 6.63 15.92 -6.48
CA GLU A 150 7.75 15.96 -7.46
C GLU A 150 7.96 17.35 -8.04
N TYR A 151 6.87 17.97 -8.51
CA TYR A 151 6.93 19.35 -9.00
C TYR A 151 7.41 20.32 -7.90
N GLY A 152 6.94 20.13 -6.66
CA GLY A 152 7.32 20.96 -5.53
C GLY A 152 8.78 20.77 -5.12
N SER A 153 9.26 19.52 -5.07
CA SER A 153 10.62 19.21 -4.64
C SER A 153 11.66 19.78 -5.60
N ASP A 154 11.36 19.83 -6.90
CA ASP A 154 12.27 20.44 -7.88
C ASP A 154 12.46 21.94 -7.61
N GLY A 155 11.40 22.61 -7.16
CA GLY A 155 11.46 24.03 -6.80
C GLY A 155 12.07 24.34 -5.44
N TYR A 156 11.88 23.48 -4.44
CA TYR A 156 12.24 23.77 -3.05
C TYR A 156 13.47 23.00 -2.53
N LEU A 157 13.77 21.84 -3.12
CA LEU A 157 14.78 20.90 -2.65
C LEU A 157 15.87 20.61 -3.70
N ASP A 158 15.85 21.32 -4.85
CA ASP A 158 16.81 21.17 -5.95
C ASP A 158 16.89 19.72 -6.46
N THR A 159 15.73 19.05 -6.52
CA THR A 159 15.59 17.73 -7.13
C THR A 159 15.32 17.84 -8.63
N ALA A 160 15.28 16.70 -9.31
CA ALA A 160 14.87 16.59 -10.70
C ALA A 160 13.91 15.40 -10.87
N LEU A 161 12.83 15.39 -10.08
CA LEU A 161 11.82 14.34 -10.09
C LEU A 161 10.77 14.56 -11.17
N SER A 162 10.39 15.81 -11.45
CA SER A 162 9.43 16.10 -12.52
C SER A 162 10.16 16.12 -13.87
N GLU A 163 10.16 14.99 -14.59
CA GLU A 163 10.83 14.88 -15.90
C GLU A 163 10.09 15.62 -17.04
N GLY A 164 8.89 16.15 -16.75
CA GLY A 164 8.14 17.07 -17.60
C GLY A 164 6.69 16.65 -17.82
N ASN A 165 5.93 17.49 -18.54
CA ASN A 165 4.48 17.30 -18.66
C ASN A 165 4.05 15.97 -19.30
N ALA A 166 4.84 15.41 -20.21
CA ALA A 166 4.51 14.12 -20.84
C ALA A 166 4.66 12.95 -19.86
N ASP A 167 5.60 13.08 -18.91
CA ASP A 167 5.88 12.09 -17.87
C ASP A 167 4.75 12.13 -16.83
N THR A 168 4.57 13.27 -16.16
CA THR A 168 3.48 13.53 -15.21
C THR A 168 2.10 13.10 -15.73
N VAL A 169 1.75 13.42 -16.98
CA VAL A 169 0.45 12.99 -17.54
C VAL A 169 0.42 11.48 -17.77
N GLY A 170 1.53 10.88 -18.19
CA GLY A 170 1.70 9.44 -18.31
C GLY A 170 1.54 8.73 -16.97
N ASP A 171 2.06 9.31 -15.90
CA ASP A 171 2.05 8.76 -14.56
C ASP A 171 0.67 8.88 -13.93
N LEU A 172 -0.03 10.00 -14.10
CA LEU A 172 -1.45 10.12 -13.74
C LEU A 172 -2.35 9.13 -14.49
N VAL A 173 -2.01 8.78 -15.74
CA VAL A 173 -2.74 7.75 -16.49
C VAL A 173 -2.44 6.35 -15.95
N ALA A 174 -1.18 6.08 -15.58
CA ALA A 174 -0.79 4.84 -14.91
C ALA A 174 -1.48 4.72 -13.53
N ASP A 175 -1.55 5.81 -12.77
CA ASP A 175 -2.25 5.91 -11.50
C ASP A 175 -3.74 5.62 -11.65
N ALA A 176 -4.36 6.12 -12.71
CA ALA A 176 -5.76 5.83 -13.03
C ALA A 176 -5.98 4.34 -13.29
N ALA A 177 -5.11 3.71 -14.08
CA ALA A 177 -5.17 2.29 -14.35
C ALA A 177 -4.99 1.45 -13.07
N GLY A 178 -3.99 1.81 -12.25
CA GLY A 178 -3.71 1.19 -10.96
C GLY A 178 -4.90 1.32 -10.00
N SER A 179 -5.39 2.54 -9.79
CA SER A 179 -6.50 2.86 -8.92
C SER A 179 -7.78 2.13 -9.31
N LEU A 180 -8.05 2.02 -10.62
CA LEU A 180 -9.21 1.28 -11.12
C LEU A 180 -9.06 -0.22 -10.83
N LEU A 181 -7.88 -0.79 -11.06
CA LEU A 181 -7.62 -2.20 -10.72
C LEU A 181 -7.79 -2.44 -9.22
N GLY A 182 -7.23 -1.58 -8.36
CA GLY A 182 -7.38 -1.64 -6.91
C GLY A 182 -8.85 -1.60 -6.47
N ALA A 183 -9.62 -0.68 -7.03
CA ALA A 183 -11.05 -0.57 -6.79
C ALA A 183 -11.82 -1.85 -7.17
N LEU A 184 -11.51 -2.44 -8.32
CA LEU A 184 -12.14 -3.68 -8.78
C LEU A 184 -11.75 -4.88 -7.89
N LEU A 185 -10.49 -4.95 -7.44
CA LEU A 185 -10.02 -5.96 -6.50
C LEU A 185 -10.72 -5.83 -5.14
N LEU A 186 -10.96 -4.60 -4.66
CA LEU A 186 -11.74 -4.37 -3.44
C LEU A 186 -13.20 -4.83 -3.62
N VAL A 187 -13.82 -4.54 -4.76
CA VAL A 187 -15.17 -5.07 -5.05
C VAL A 187 -15.19 -6.60 -5.07
N ALA A 188 -14.16 -7.23 -5.65
CA ALA A 188 -14.03 -8.69 -5.67
C ALA A 188 -13.85 -9.25 -4.25
N TRP A 189 -13.02 -8.60 -3.42
CA TRP A 189 -12.83 -8.90 -1.99
C TRP A 189 -14.16 -8.87 -1.23
N THR A 190 -14.93 -7.79 -1.40
CA THR A 190 -16.26 -7.63 -0.83
C THR A 190 -17.24 -8.68 -1.30
N ARG A 191 -17.28 -8.98 -2.60
CA ARG A 191 -18.17 -10.00 -3.20
C ARG A 191 -17.90 -11.38 -2.64
N TRP A 192 -16.67 -11.64 -2.19
CA TRP A 192 -16.29 -12.87 -1.52
C TRP A 192 -16.76 -12.93 -0.06
N GLY A 193 -17.34 -11.84 0.47
CA GLY A 193 -17.81 -11.73 1.84
C GLY A 193 -16.72 -11.33 2.83
N TRP A 194 -15.65 -10.68 2.36
CA TRP A 194 -14.56 -10.23 3.21
C TRP A 194 -14.69 -8.74 3.53
N GLY A 195 -14.60 -8.40 4.82
CA GLY A 195 -14.69 -7.04 5.32
C GLY A 195 -13.33 -6.40 5.58
N SER A 196 -13.32 -5.45 6.50
CA SER A 196 -12.12 -4.72 6.86
C SER A 196 -11.19 -5.48 7.81
N VAL A 197 -11.59 -6.59 8.48
CA VAL A 197 -10.87 -7.18 9.63
C VAL A 197 -9.77 -8.18 9.23
N ARG A 198 -8.73 -8.30 10.07
CA ARG A 198 -7.67 -9.32 9.90
C ARG A 198 -8.20 -10.70 10.30
N ARG A 199 -8.26 -11.61 9.33
CA ARG A 199 -8.71 -12.99 9.54
C ARG A 199 -7.60 -13.88 10.11
N VAL A 200 -7.98 -14.78 11.01
CA VAL A 200 -7.18 -15.92 11.46
C VAL A 200 -7.71 -17.15 10.75
N ASP A 201 -6.93 -17.71 9.82
CA ASP A 201 -7.34 -18.89 9.07
C ASP A 201 -7.70 -20.02 10.05
N GLY A 202 -8.78 -20.77 9.77
CA GLY A 202 -9.24 -21.91 10.58
C GLY A 202 -10.15 -21.55 11.74
N VAL A 203 -10.30 -20.27 12.05
CA VAL A 203 -11.33 -19.75 12.96
C VAL A 203 -12.41 -19.03 12.15
N ASN A 204 -12.02 -18.14 11.22
CA ASN A 204 -12.95 -17.29 10.47
C ASN A 204 -12.72 -17.42 8.96
N THR A 205 -13.23 -18.49 8.34
CA THR A 205 -13.28 -18.62 6.86
C THR A 205 -14.28 -17.64 6.24
N TYR A 206 -15.33 -17.32 6.99
CA TYR A 206 -16.34 -16.30 6.69
C TYR A 206 -16.50 -15.41 7.93
N GLU A 207 -16.82 -14.15 7.69
CA GLU A 207 -17.10 -13.17 8.73
C GLU A 207 -18.61 -13.03 8.77
N ASP A 208 -19.29 -13.57 9.81
CA ASP A 208 -20.75 -13.57 9.90
C ASP A 208 -21.28 -12.15 9.66
N THR A 209 -22.20 -12.02 8.70
CA THR A 209 -22.84 -10.75 8.32
C THR A 209 -23.84 -10.25 9.37
N ASP A 210 -24.09 -11.07 10.39
CA ASP A 210 -25.03 -10.79 11.47
C ASP A 210 -24.29 -10.13 12.63
N ALA A 211 -24.10 -8.80 12.54
CA ALA A 211 -23.78 -7.92 13.66
C ALA A 211 -24.84 -6.82 13.75
#